data_AF-A0A7C8HWT1-F1
#
_entry.id   AF-A0A7C8HWT1-F1
#
_cell.length_a   1.000
_cell.length_b   1.000
_cell.length_c   1.000
_cell.angle_alpha   90.00
_cell.angle_beta   90.00
_cell.angle_gamma   90.00
#
_symmetry.space_group_name_H-M   'P 1'
#
loop_
_entity.id
_entity.type
_entity.pdbx_description
1 polymer ?
#
loop_
_entity_poly.entity_id
_entity_poly.type
_entity_poly.pdbx_seq_one_letter_code
_entity_poly.pdbx_strand_id
1 'polypeptide(L)'
;MTASISTKIDPTVCERCAEKYDTCCHADPQDIELCFPLSDAEWAKVKAAAPDVSGANDVINTPEFIKTLKRLFPHDGLKIDTQFPANETHRVLQSNEKGYCVYLTEQGCRLPREARPWFCLLFPFWVRGKELTMFTAQGCLVCRETDTVEESLELLGMDKPQVRELFALLRSAWGFDKGE
;
A
#
# COMPACT_ATOMS: atom_id res chain seq x y z
N MET A 1 -7.91 15.16 -17.99
CA MET A 1 -8.86 15.50 -16.91
C MET A 1 -8.25 14.98 -15.62
N THR A 2 -7.75 15.88 -14.77
CA THR A 2 -7.09 15.53 -13.51
C THR A 2 -8.17 15.06 -12.54
N ALA A 3 -8.24 13.76 -12.27
CA ALA A 3 -9.10 13.23 -11.24
C ALA A 3 -8.64 13.81 -9.89
N SER A 4 -9.44 14.70 -9.30
CA SER A 4 -9.26 15.11 -7.91
C SER A 4 -9.47 13.87 -7.05
N ILE A 5 -8.37 13.32 -6.54
CA ILE A 5 -8.43 12.35 -5.45
C ILE A 5 -9.13 13.07 -4.30
N SER A 6 -10.32 12.58 -3.95
CA SER A 6 -11.19 13.22 -2.97
C SER A 6 -10.44 13.45 -1.66
N THR A 7 -10.43 14.70 -1.18
CA THR A 7 -9.87 15.16 0.10
C THR A 7 -10.68 14.67 1.32
N LYS A 8 -11.39 13.54 1.17
CA LYS A 8 -12.24 13.00 2.22
C LYS A 8 -11.40 12.64 3.43
N ILE A 9 -11.93 13.05 4.59
CA ILE A 9 -11.53 12.63 5.93
C ILE A 9 -11.26 11.12 5.90
N ASP A 10 -10.16 10.70 6.52
CA ASP A 10 -9.86 9.28 6.58
C ASP A 10 -11.01 8.52 7.23
N PRO A 11 -11.36 7.33 6.71
CA PRO A 11 -12.37 6.52 7.35
C PRO A 11 -11.96 6.30 8.80
N THR A 12 -12.90 6.46 9.72
CA THR A 12 -12.73 6.14 11.16
C THR A 12 -12.18 4.72 11.37
N VAL A 13 -12.28 3.88 10.34
CA VAL A 13 -11.65 2.56 10.23
C VAL A 13 -10.14 2.59 10.48
N CYS A 14 -9.37 3.55 9.95
CA CYS A 14 -7.91 3.56 10.15
C CYS A 14 -7.52 3.80 11.61
N GLU A 15 -8.23 4.72 12.29
CA GLU A 15 -8.10 4.97 13.72
C GLU A 15 -8.48 3.73 14.53
N ARG A 16 -9.65 3.14 14.24
CA ARG A 16 -10.12 1.90 14.87
C ARG A 16 -9.17 0.71 14.66
N CYS A 17 -8.53 0.63 13.49
CA CYS A 17 -7.51 -0.37 13.19
C CYS A 17 -6.28 -0.17 14.08
N ALA A 18 -5.78 1.07 14.19
CA ALA A 18 -4.59 1.42 14.96
C ALA A 18 -4.71 1.03 16.45
N GLU A 19 -5.91 1.11 17.01
CA GLU A 19 -6.18 0.76 18.41
C GLU A 19 -6.26 -0.75 18.69
N LYS A 20 -6.69 -1.57 17.71
CA LYS A 20 -7.17 -2.93 18.00
C LYS A 20 -6.34 -4.08 17.44
N TYR A 21 -5.65 -3.92 16.30
CA TYR A 21 -5.13 -5.07 15.54
C TYR A 21 -3.77 -4.81 14.88
N ASP A 22 -3.13 -5.88 14.42
CA ASP A 22 -2.02 -5.81 13.47
C ASP A 22 -2.56 -5.26 12.14
N THR A 23 -2.27 -3.98 11.90
CA THR A 23 -2.83 -3.19 10.80
C THR A 23 -2.04 -3.39 9.50
N CYS A 24 -2.50 -2.80 8.39
CA CYS A 24 -1.65 -2.62 7.20
C CYS A 24 -0.40 -1.76 7.46
N CYS A 25 -0.34 -1.08 8.61
CA CYS A 25 0.79 -0.32 9.09
C CYS A 25 1.66 -1.13 10.06
N HIS A 26 1.45 -2.44 10.20
CA HIS A 26 2.31 -3.35 10.95
C HIS A 26 2.88 -4.42 10.03
N ALA A 27 4.18 -4.64 10.11
CA ALA A 27 4.88 -5.77 9.52
C ALA A 27 5.74 -6.42 10.60
N ASP A 28 5.80 -7.75 10.66
CA ASP A 28 6.78 -8.40 11.53
C ASP A 28 8.18 -7.86 11.18
N PRO A 29 9.03 -7.50 12.15
CA PRO A 29 10.38 -7.05 11.87
C PRO A 29 11.18 -7.96 10.92
N GLN A 30 10.87 -9.26 10.89
CA GLN A 30 11.49 -10.24 9.99
C GLN A 30 10.98 -10.15 8.54
N ASP A 31 9.80 -9.57 8.33
CA ASP A 31 9.12 -9.48 7.04
C ASP A 31 9.21 -8.08 6.41
N ILE A 32 10.01 -7.16 6.97
CA ILE A 32 10.15 -5.78 6.44
C ILE A 32 10.60 -5.78 4.97
N GLU A 33 11.41 -6.75 4.54
CA GLU A 33 11.84 -6.91 3.15
C GLU A 33 10.71 -7.28 2.18
N LEU A 34 9.56 -7.74 2.69
CA LEU A 34 8.38 -8.08 1.91
C LEU A 34 7.35 -6.95 1.86
N CYS A 35 7.60 -5.83 2.57
CA CYS A 35 6.76 -4.66 2.52
C CYS A 35 6.69 -4.10 1.09
N PHE A 36 5.51 -3.60 0.72
CA PHE A 36 5.29 -3.10 -0.63
C PHE A 36 6.19 -1.88 -0.92
N PRO A 37 6.94 -1.86 -2.04
CA PRO A 37 7.95 -0.83 -2.27
C PRO A 37 7.33 0.51 -2.68
N LEU A 38 8.03 1.58 -2.34
CA LEU A 38 7.69 2.96 -2.68
C LEU A 38 8.33 3.37 -4.00
N SER A 39 7.54 3.96 -4.89
CA SER A 39 8.09 4.71 -6.02
C SER A 39 8.69 6.05 -5.56
N ASP A 40 9.55 6.64 -6.39
CA ASP A 40 10.09 7.99 -6.13
C ASP A 40 9.00 9.06 -6.07
N ALA A 41 7.93 8.90 -6.86
CA ALA A 41 6.79 9.81 -6.84
C ALA A 41 6.01 9.74 -5.51
N GLU A 42 5.83 8.55 -4.94
CA GLU A 42 5.22 8.41 -3.61
C GLU A 42 6.12 9.00 -2.53
N TRP A 43 7.41 8.69 -2.58
CA TRP A 43 8.34 9.17 -1.58
C TRP A 43 8.44 10.70 -1.58
N ALA A 44 8.42 11.34 -2.75
CA ALA A 44 8.38 12.79 -2.85
C ALA A 44 7.18 13.41 -2.11
N LYS A 45 5.99 12.81 -2.24
CA LYS A 45 4.77 13.27 -1.53
C LYS A 45 4.87 13.04 -0.03
N VAL A 46 5.32 11.85 0.39
CA VAL A 46 5.49 11.49 1.80
C VAL A 46 6.47 12.45 2.48
N LYS A 47 7.65 12.65 1.89
CA LYS A 47 8.69 13.55 2.41
C LYS A 47 8.23 15.01 2.49
N ALA A 48 7.43 15.46 1.52
CA ALA A 48 6.87 16.82 1.55
C ALA A 48 5.85 17.00 2.69
N ALA A 49 5.06 15.98 2.99
CA ALA A 49 4.03 16.02 4.02
C ALA A 49 4.59 15.83 5.45
N ALA A 50 5.74 15.17 5.59
CA ALA A 50 6.37 14.87 6.87
C ALA A 50 7.91 15.01 6.82
N PRO A 51 8.44 16.23 6.59
CA PRO A 51 9.87 16.46 6.37
C PRO A 51 10.74 16.19 7.61
N ASP A 52 10.12 16.15 8.79
CA ASP A 52 10.71 15.91 10.10
C ASP A 52 10.94 14.43 10.43
N VAL A 53 10.38 13.51 9.63
CA VAL A 53 10.46 12.06 9.88
C VAL A 53 11.46 11.38 8.96
N SER A 54 12.37 10.62 9.56
CA SER A 54 13.13 9.60 8.83
C SER A 54 12.18 8.42 8.53
N GLY A 55 11.55 8.48 7.36
CA GLY A 55 10.35 7.71 7.10
C GLY A 55 10.47 6.61 6.05
N ALA A 56 11.68 6.30 5.60
CA ALA A 56 11.92 5.24 4.65
C ALA A 56 13.24 4.51 4.93
N ASN A 57 13.24 3.21 4.65
CA ASN A 57 14.43 2.36 4.60
C ASN A 57 14.65 1.86 3.17
N ASP A 58 15.91 1.62 2.83
CA ASP A 58 16.25 0.82 1.66
C ASP A 58 16.58 -0.61 2.12
N VAL A 59 15.93 -1.59 1.51
CA VAL A 59 16.02 -3.02 1.86
C VAL A 59 16.43 -3.83 0.63
N ILE A 60 17.16 -4.92 0.82
CA ILE A 60 17.69 -5.72 -0.29
C ILE A 60 16.55 -6.42 -1.03
N ASN A 61 16.63 -6.46 -2.36
CA ASN A 61 15.75 -7.25 -3.21
C ASN A 61 16.07 -8.75 -3.05
N THR A 62 15.36 -9.41 -2.13
CA THR A 62 15.52 -10.85 -1.91
C THR A 62 14.78 -11.67 -2.98
N PRO A 63 15.18 -12.94 -3.22
CA PRO A 63 14.46 -13.81 -4.15
C PRO A 63 12.98 -13.99 -3.80
N GLU A 64 12.64 -14.05 -2.51
CA GLU A 64 11.24 -14.21 -2.08
C GLU A 64 10.43 -12.93 -2.30
N PHE A 65 11.03 -11.75 -2.09
CA PHE A 65 10.44 -10.47 -2.43
C PHE A 65 10.10 -10.39 -3.94
N ILE A 66 11.08 -10.65 -4.82
CA ILE A 66 10.88 -10.60 -6.28
C ILE A 66 9.80 -11.61 -6.71
N LYS A 67 9.83 -12.82 -6.16
CA LYS A 67 8.83 -13.87 -6.42
C LYS A 67 7.43 -13.44 -5.97
N THR A 68 7.32 -12.75 -4.84
CA THR A 68 6.05 -12.19 -4.34
C THR A 68 5.50 -11.13 -5.27
N LEU A 69 6.33 -10.18 -5.73
CA LEU A 69 5.92 -9.18 -6.71
C LEU A 69 5.44 -9.81 -8.03
N LYS A 70 6.14 -10.85 -8.53
CA LYS A 70 5.73 -11.57 -9.76
C LYS A 70 4.39 -12.28 -9.61
N ARG A 71 4.01 -12.71 -8.40
CA ARG A 71 2.67 -13.26 -8.13
C ARG A 71 1.60 -12.17 -8.14
N LEU A 72 1.91 -10.99 -7.62
CA LEU A 72 1.02 -9.83 -7.60
C LEU A 72 0.82 -9.24 -9.01
N PHE A 73 1.84 -9.29 -9.87
CA PHE A 73 1.82 -8.79 -11.24
C PHE A 73 2.27 -9.87 -12.25
N PRO A 74 1.43 -10.88 -12.52
CA PRO A 74 1.82 -12.07 -13.29
C PRO A 74 2.20 -11.79 -14.75
N HIS A 75 1.80 -10.64 -15.31
CA HIS A 75 2.09 -10.25 -16.69
C HIS A 75 3.27 -9.29 -16.82
N ASP A 76 3.83 -8.80 -15.71
CA ASP A 76 4.90 -7.80 -15.69
C ASP A 76 6.24 -8.37 -15.21
N GLY A 77 6.42 -9.70 -15.22
CA GLY A 77 7.58 -10.38 -14.64
C GLY A 77 8.94 -9.85 -15.13
N LEU A 78 9.08 -9.56 -16.43
CA LEU A 78 10.30 -8.97 -17.00
C LEU A 78 10.53 -7.53 -16.54
N LYS A 79 9.44 -6.74 -16.39
CA LYS A 79 9.54 -5.37 -15.87
C LYS A 79 9.92 -5.39 -14.39
N ILE A 80 9.41 -6.35 -13.61
CA ILE A 80 9.81 -6.57 -12.22
C ILE A 80 11.30 -6.89 -12.12
N ASP A 81 11.82 -7.82 -12.93
CA ASP A 81 13.25 -8.17 -12.91
C ASP A 81 14.15 -6.97 -13.25
N THR A 82 13.66 -6.06 -14.09
CA THR A 82 14.37 -4.84 -14.49
C THR A 82 14.30 -3.78 -13.39
N GLN A 83 13.14 -3.61 -12.76
CA GLN A 83 12.88 -2.58 -11.75
C GLN A 83 13.46 -2.95 -10.38
N PHE A 84 13.53 -4.24 -10.07
CA PHE A 84 14.02 -4.77 -8.81
C PHE A 84 15.12 -5.82 -9.05
N PRO A 85 16.30 -5.43 -9.56
CA PRO A 85 17.39 -6.37 -9.78
C PRO A 85 17.83 -7.04 -8.48
N ALA A 86 18.24 -8.30 -8.56
CA ALA A 86 18.77 -9.02 -7.41
C ALA A 86 20.02 -8.32 -6.85
N ASN A 87 20.13 -8.27 -5.52
CA ASN A 87 21.20 -7.60 -4.77
C ASN A 87 21.23 -6.06 -4.86
N GLU A 88 20.28 -5.44 -5.56
CA GLU A 88 19.96 -4.03 -5.36
C GLU A 88 18.97 -3.86 -4.21
N THR A 89 18.58 -2.61 -3.93
CA THR A 89 17.63 -2.30 -2.86
C THR A 89 16.36 -1.68 -3.40
N HIS A 90 15.26 -1.85 -2.68
CA HIS A 90 14.03 -1.09 -2.85
C HIS A 90 13.71 -0.29 -1.60
N ARG A 91 12.94 0.79 -1.79
CA ARG A 91 12.52 1.65 -0.70
C ARG A 91 11.21 1.16 -0.09
N VAL A 92 11.13 1.11 1.23
CA VAL A 92 9.90 0.84 1.99
C VAL A 92 9.66 1.93 3.02
N LEU A 93 8.42 2.06 3.52
CA LEU A 93 8.16 2.92 4.68
C LEU A 93 8.91 2.38 5.90
N GLN A 94 9.51 3.28 6.67
CA GLN A 94 10.19 2.93 7.92
C GLN A 94 9.20 2.34 8.93
N SER A 95 9.63 1.29 9.61
CA SER A 95 8.97 0.75 10.80
C SER A 95 9.84 0.92 12.04
N ASN A 96 9.22 0.98 13.21
CA ASN A 96 9.91 0.97 14.50
C ASN A 96 10.32 -0.47 14.89
N GLU A 97 10.99 -0.63 16.04
CA GLU A 97 11.47 -1.92 16.53
C GLU A 97 10.37 -2.97 16.76
N LYS A 98 9.12 -2.52 16.90
CA LYS A 98 7.94 -3.37 17.07
C LYS A 98 7.23 -3.67 15.75
N GLY A 99 7.76 -3.22 14.61
CA GLY A 99 7.15 -3.49 13.30
C GLY A 99 6.06 -2.51 12.87
N TYR A 100 5.77 -1.47 13.66
CA TYR A 100 4.78 -0.45 13.26
C TYR A 100 5.42 0.64 12.40
N CYS A 101 4.74 1.00 11.32
CA CYS A 101 5.07 2.14 10.47
C CYS A 101 5.21 3.41 11.31
N VAL A 102 6.28 4.18 11.10
CA VAL A 102 6.58 5.40 11.88
C VAL A 102 5.57 6.54 11.69
N TYR A 103 4.68 6.40 10.70
CA TYR A 103 3.58 7.34 10.47
C TYR A 103 2.29 6.96 11.20
N LEU A 104 2.25 5.80 11.85
CA LEU A 104 1.11 5.37 12.65
C LEU A 104 1.07 6.15 13.97
N THR A 105 -0.11 6.65 14.32
CA THR A 105 -0.43 7.30 15.60
C THR A 105 -1.68 6.66 16.19
N GLU A 106 -2.03 7.02 17.41
CA GLU A 106 -3.29 6.57 18.04
C GLU A 106 -4.52 7.02 17.25
N GLN A 107 -4.44 8.15 16.55
CA GLN A 107 -5.50 8.68 15.69
C GLN A 107 -5.46 8.12 14.25
N GLY A 108 -4.69 7.05 14.02
CA GLY A 108 -4.43 6.50 12.69
C GLY A 108 -3.20 7.10 12.03
N CYS A 109 -3.14 7.09 10.69
CA CYS A 109 -1.94 7.52 9.97
C CYS A 109 -1.83 9.05 9.91
N ARG A 110 -0.70 9.60 10.38
CA ARG A 110 -0.45 11.05 10.39
C ARG A 110 -0.29 11.68 9.00
N LEU A 111 -0.02 10.86 7.97
CA LEU A 111 0.09 11.36 6.61
C LEU A 111 -1.31 11.73 6.10
N PRO A 112 -1.46 12.91 5.47
CA PRO A 112 -2.71 13.24 4.78
C PRO A 112 -2.93 12.27 3.63
N ARG A 113 -4.20 11.99 3.29
CA ARG A 113 -4.58 10.91 2.38
C ARG A 113 -3.88 10.99 1.02
N GLU A 114 -3.71 12.19 0.47
CA GLU A 114 -3.03 12.45 -0.81
C GLU A 114 -1.53 12.14 -0.80
N ALA A 115 -0.90 12.21 0.38
CA ALA A 115 0.51 11.91 0.55
C ALA A 115 0.78 10.42 0.81
N ARG A 116 -0.25 9.64 1.16
CA ARG A 116 -0.10 8.20 1.42
C ARG A 116 0.32 7.46 0.14
N PRO A 117 1.18 6.43 0.27
CA PRO A 117 1.48 5.53 -0.84
C PRO A 117 0.21 4.90 -1.40
N TRP A 118 0.19 4.63 -2.70
CA TRP A 118 -0.97 4.05 -3.37
C TRP A 118 -1.32 2.69 -2.79
N PHE A 119 -0.33 1.87 -2.40
CA PHE A 119 -0.61 0.61 -1.72
C PHE A 119 -1.40 0.82 -0.42
N CYS A 120 -1.05 1.82 0.39
CA CYS A 120 -1.78 2.14 1.62
C CYS A 120 -3.22 2.58 1.35
N LEU A 121 -3.46 3.28 0.25
CA LEU A 121 -4.81 3.72 -0.18
C LEU A 121 -5.63 2.60 -0.82
N LEU A 122 -4.94 1.63 -1.42
CA LEU A 122 -5.52 0.52 -2.15
C LEU A 122 -5.89 -0.64 -1.20
N PHE A 123 -5.09 -0.88 -0.16
CA PHE A 123 -5.31 -1.97 0.79
C PHE A 123 -6.69 -1.88 1.47
N PRO A 124 -7.43 -2.99 1.63
CA PRO A 124 -7.06 -4.38 1.34
C PRO A 124 -7.40 -4.85 -0.08
N PHE A 125 -7.79 -3.96 -0.98
CA PHE A 125 -8.22 -4.33 -2.32
C PHE A 125 -7.04 -4.65 -3.25
N TRP A 126 -7.30 -5.48 -4.24
CA TRP A 126 -6.36 -5.74 -5.33
C TRP A 126 -7.09 -6.00 -6.64
N VAL A 127 -6.50 -5.58 -7.75
CA VAL A 127 -7.06 -5.79 -9.09
C VAL A 127 -6.31 -6.91 -9.80
N ARG A 128 -7.04 -7.92 -10.28
CA ARG A 128 -6.49 -9.02 -11.07
C ARG A 128 -7.24 -9.11 -12.39
N GLY A 129 -6.67 -8.52 -13.44
CA GLY A 129 -7.37 -8.32 -14.71
C GLY A 129 -8.66 -7.51 -14.50
N LYS A 130 -9.79 -8.08 -14.93
CA LYS A 130 -11.10 -7.45 -14.78
C LYS A 130 -11.72 -7.62 -13.39
N GLU A 131 -11.13 -8.41 -12.50
CA GLU A 131 -11.69 -8.68 -11.20
C GLU A 131 -11.13 -7.76 -10.12
N LEU A 132 -12.01 -7.34 -9.22
CA LEU A 132 -11.63 -6.71 -7.96
C LEU A 132 -11.67 -7.76 -6.87
N THR A 133 -10.56 -7.93 -6.18
CA THR A 133 -10.36 -8.91 -5.12
C THR A 133 -9.92 -8.20 -3.84
N MET A 134 -9.84 -8.94 -2.74
CA MET A 134 -9.35 -8.45 -1.46
C MET A 134 -8.32 -9.41 -0.87
N PHE A 135 -7.30 -8.85 -0.24
CA PHE A 135 -6.41 -9.61 0.63
C PHE A 135 -7.14 -9.95 1.94
N THR A 136 -7.03 -11.21 2.36
CA THR A 136 -7.55 -11.71 3.64
C THR A 136 -6.44 -11.70 4.70
N ALA A 137 -5.88 -10.51 4.96
CA ALA A 137 -4.82 -10.38 5.94
C ALA A 137 -5.34 -10.68 7.35
N GLN A 138 -4.62 -11.52 8.10
CA GLN A 138 -4.94 -11.83 9.47
C GLN A 138 -4.93 -10.54 10.30
N GLY A 139 -6.01 -10.29 11.06
CA GLY A 139 -6.12 -9.08 11.86
C GLY A 139 -6.73 -7.87 11.13
N CYS A 140 -6.94 -7.93 9.81
CA CYS A 140 -7.57 -6.84 9.07
C CYS A 140 -9.01 -6.59 9.56
N LEU A 141 -9.26 -5.39 10.11
CA LEU A 141 -10.57 -5.01 10.63
C LEU A 141 -11.65 -5.05 9.55
N VAL A 142 -11.32 -4.60 8.33
CA VAL A 142 -12.26 -4.62 7.19
C VAL A 142 -12.73 -6.05 6.93
N CYS A 143 -11.80 -7.01 6.83
CA CYS A 143 -12.14 -8.43 6.64
C CYS A 143 -12.89 -9.06 7.82
N ARG A 144 -12.92 -8.43 9.00
CA ARG A 144 -13.65 -8.90 10.18
C ARG A 144 -15.05 -8.32 10.30
N GLU A 145 -15.29 -7.17 9.67
CA GLU A 145 -16.55 -6.42 9.81
C GLU A 145 -17.42 -6.47 8.55
N THR A 146 -16.93 -7.10 7.49
CA THR A 146 -17.64 -7.20 6.21
C THR A 146 -17.47 -8.58 5.60
N ASP A 147 -18.52 -9.08 4.95
CA ASP A 147 -18.54 -10.40 4.30
C ASP A 147 -18.33 -10.30 2.78
N THR A 148 -18.48 -9.10 2.21
CA THR A 148 -18.38 -8.87 0.75
C THR A 148 -17.45 -7.70 0.39
N VAL A 149 -16.99 -7.70 -0.87
CA VAL A 149 -16.19 -6.60 -1.44
C VAL A 149 -16.98 -5.29 -1.46
N GLU A 150 -18.27 -5.37 -1.74
CA GLU A 150 -19.19 -4.22 -1.75
C GLU A 150 -19.31 -3.57 -0.37
N GLU A 151 -19.52 -4.36 0.69
CA GLU A 151 -19.55 -3.85 2.07
C GLU A 151 -18.20 -3.27 2.50
N SER A 152 -17.09 -3.90 2.09
CA SER A 152 -15.74 -3.38 2.35
C SER A 152 -15.51 -2.01 1.70
N LEU A 153 -15.97 -1.84 0.46
CA LEU A 153 -15.89 -0.58 -0.27
C LEU A 153 -16.70 0.50 0.45
N GLU A 154 -17.92 0.18 0.86
CA GLU A 154 -18.78 1.09 1.61
C GLU A 154 -18.14 1.50 2.95
N LEU A 155 -17.62 0.54 3.70
CA LEU A 155 -16.94 0.76 4.98
C LEU A 155 -15.74 1.71 4.84
N LEU A 156 -15.00 1.61 3.74
CA LEU A 156 -13.84 2.47 3.44
C LEU A 156 -14.21 3.75 2.68
N GLY A 157 -15.50 3.96 2.37
CA GLY A 157 -15.98 5.12 1.62
C GLY A 157 -15.42 5.19 0.19
N MET A 158 -15.15 4.03 -0.41
CA MET A 158 -14.56 3.86 -1.74
C MET A 158 -15.55 3.23 -2.72
N ASP A 159 -15.26 3.37 -4.02
CA ASP A 159 -15.97 2.65 -5.07
C ASP A 159 -15.00 1.88 -5.99
N LYS A 160 -15.56 0.96 -6.81
CA LYS A 160 -14.76 0.15 -7.74
C LYS A 160 -13.94 1.01 -8.72
N PRO A 161 -14.48 2.08 -9.34
CA PRO A 161 -13.69 3.00 -10.17
C PRO A 161 -12.48 3.62 -9.45
N GLN A 162 -12.64 4.09 -8.22
CA GLN A 162 -11.56 4.66 -7.42
C GLN A 162 -10.46 3.65 -7.14
N VAL A 163 -10.81 2.40 -6.80
CA VAL A 163 -9.83 1.33 -6.60
C VAL A 163 -9.04 1.05 -7.88
N ARG A 164 -9.72 1.00 -9.04
CA ARG A 164 -9.05 0.80 -10.33
C ARG A 164 -8.11 1.96 -10.68
N GLU A 165 -8.51 3.19 -10.40
CA GLU A 165 -7.67 4.36 -10.63
C GLU A 165 -6.42 4.32 -9.74
N LEU A 166 -6.56 4.00 -8.45
CA LEU A 166 -5.42 3.84 -7.54
C LEU A 166 -4.47 2.73 -8.01
N PHE A 167 -5.00 1.60 -8.46
CA PHE A 167 -4.20 0.51 -9.01
C PHE A 167 -3.48 0.91 -10.30
N ALA A 168 -4.15 1.65 -11.20
CA ALA A 168 -3.55 2.16 -12.42
C ALA A 168 -2.43 3.18 -12.15
N LEU A 169 -2.60 4.05 -11.14
CA LEU A 169 -1.56 4.99 -10.70
C LEU A 169 -0.35 4.26 -10.12
N LEU A 170 -0.58 3.27 -9.25
CA LEU A 170 0.46 2.42 -8.69
C LEU A 170 1.28 1.76 -9.81
N ARG A 171 0.60 1.12 -10.78
CA ARG A 171 1.25 0.48 -11.94
C ARG A 171 2.05 1.48 -12.77
N SER A 172 1.45 2.63 -13.08
CA SER A 172 2.09 3.66 -13.88
C SER A 172 3.36 4.20 -13.23
N ALA A 173 3.40 4.29 -11.90
CA ALA A 173 4.57 4.77 -11.17
C ALA A 173 5.76 3.81 -11.23
N TRP A 174 5.52 2.55 -11.55
CA TRP A 174 6.56 1.54 -11.77
C TRP A 174 6.83 1.29 -13.26
N GLY A 175 6.30 2.15 -14.15
CA GLY A 175 6.45 2.00 -15.59
C GLY A 175 5.68 0.81 -16.17
N PHE A 176 4.70 0.27 -15.44
CA PHE A 176 3.82 -0.78 -15.95
C PHE A 176 2.68 -0.16 -16.75
N ASP A 177 2.13 -0.93 -17.69
CA ASP A 177 0.94 -0.49 -18.40
C ASP A 177 -0.20 -0.40 -17.39
N LYS A 178 -1.05 0.63 -17.48
CA LYS A 178 -2.11 0.90 -16.49
C LYS A 178 -3.11 -0.24 -16.29
N GLY A 179 -3.06 -1.25 -17.16
CA GLY A 179 -3.93 -2.43 -17.18
C GLY A 179 -4.97 -2.33 -18.29
N GLU A 180 -5.39 -3.49 -18.80
CA GLU A 180 -6.58 -3.71 -19.63
C GLU A 180 -7.84 -3.94 -18.79
#